data_AF-A0A1L9BJN5-F1
#
_entry.id   AF-A0A1L9BJN5-F1
#
_cell.length_a   1.000
_cell.length_b   1.000
_cell.length_c   1.000
_cell.angle_alpha   90.00
_cell.angle_beta   90.00
_cell.angle_gamma   90.00
#
_symmetry.space_group_name_H-M   'P 1'
#
loop_
_entity.id
_entity.type
_entity.pdbx_description
1 polymer ?
#
loop_
_entity_poly.entity_id
_entity_poly.type
_entity_poly.pdbx_seq_one_letter_code
_entity_poly.pdbx_strand_id
1 'polypeptide(L)'
;MSGRVANTRMRYFTIDEDRAAGLTGFVDAAHKWKLPGIRNCPVCKSTWSAGFAYPCVDLTPVAALADFEKARPEPIEEYERLCELVRPLLPPGALLEPGTTFGPLVGRGQGRFGQLVSPYPWWLLARREALVKIQAEGLRGLEGCHTEVRFRQRNSPELLELQILPMGRLHRDCLPHHQPPCSRCGRGRTPLPDDLLVDATTIQRDLDLFRLEDFSTVIVCTERFADACQRLGLDGVAFKPLPSKKSR
;
A
#
# COMPACT_ATOMS: atom_id res chain seq x y z
N MET A 1 -17.50 2.83 43.12
CA MET A 1 -16.91 1.88 42.17
C MET A 1 -17.93 1.61 41.08
N SER A 2 -17.77 2.24 39.91
CA SER A 2 -18.51 1.85 38.70
C SER A 2 -17.51 1.86 37.57
N GLY A 3 -17.00 0.66 37.26
CA GLY A 3 -16.05 0.46 36.17
C GLY A 3 -16.69 0.91 34.86
N ARG A 4 -16.08 1.90 34.22
CA ARG A 4 -16.31 2.14 32.80
C ARG A 4 -15.87 0.88 32.07
N VAL A 5 -16.83 0.11 31.57
CA VAL A 5 -16.55 -0.86 30.52
C VAL A 5 -16.10 -0.03 29.32
N ALA A 6 -14.79 0.10 29.15
CA ALA A 6 -14.21 0.69 27.95
C ALA A 6 -14.60 -0.24 26.79
N ASN A 7 -15.65 0.14 26.07
CA ASN A 7 -15.96 -0.47 24.79
C ASN A 7 -14.93 0.06 23.79
N THR A 8 -13.68 -0.41 23.88
CA THR A 8 -12.59 0.07 23.03
C THR A 8 -12.79 -0.50 21.63
N ARG A 9 -13.59 0.23 20.84
CA ARG A 9 -13.54 0.12 19.39
C ARG A 9 -12.10 0.43 18.96
N MET A 10 -11.50 -0.48 18.20
CA MET A 10 -10.21 -0.27 17.56
C MET A 10 -10.21 1.07 16.82
N ARG A 11 -9.22 1.92 17.09
CA ARG A 11 -8.99 3.15 16.32
C ARG A 11 -8.12 2.87 15.11
N TYR A 12 -8.31 3.64 14.05
CA TYR A 12 -7.56 3.54 12.81
C TYR A 12 -6.91 4.88 12.49
N PHE A 13 -5.84 4.83 11.70
CA PHE A 13 -5.07 6.01 11.31
C PHE A 13 -4.64 5.88 9.85
N THR A 14 -4.63 7.00 9.12
CA THR A 14 -3.85 7.09 7.88
C THR A 14 -2.40 7.47 8.20
N ILE A 15 -1.49 7.09 7.31
CA ILE A 15 -0.07 7.38 7.44
C ILE A 15 0.32 8.40 6.37
N ASP A 16 0.93 9.50 6.80
CA ASP A 16 1.48 10.52 5.93
C ASP A 16 2.96 10.77 6.26
N GLU A 17 3.72 11.33 5.32
CA GLU A 17 5.06 11.85 5.59
C GLU A 17 5.01 12.94 6.67
N ASP A 18 5.89 12.84 7.68
CA ASP A 18 6.07 13.92 8.66
C ASP A 18 7.01 15.00 8.11
N ARG A 19 6.41 15.97 7.41
CA ARG A 19 7.14 17.12 6.84
C ARG A 19 7.73 18.06 7.88
N ALA A 20 7.27 18.01 9.13
CA ALA A 20 7.80 18.86 10.20
C ALA A 20 9.14 18.34 10.75
N ALA A 21 9.46 17.07 10.55
CA ALA A 21 10.70 16.43 11.03
C ALA A 21 11.98 16.92 10.32
N GLY A 22 11.86 17.74 9.26
CA GLY A 22 13.00 18.30 8.54
C GLY A 22 13.91 17.24 7.89
N LEU A 23 13.34 16.07 7.59
CA LEU A 23 14.01 14.99 6.86
C LEU A 23 14.20 15.40 5.40
N THR A 24 15.31 14.97 4.80
CA THR A 24 15.67 15.28 3.41
C THR A 24 15.76 14.04 2.53
N GLY A 25 15.43 12.88 3.11
CA GLY A 25 15.47 11.59 2.45
C GLY A 25 14.53 11.55 1.26
N PHE A 26 15.05 11.16 0.11
CA PHE A 26 14.30 11.01 -1.12
C PHE A 26 14.70 9.71 -1.83
N VAL A 27 13.70 8.96 -2.31
CA VAL A 27 13.87 7.73 -3.07
C VAL A 27 13.32 7.93 -4.48
N ASP A 28 14.22 7.90 -5.46
CA ASP A 28 13.89 7.84 -6.88
C ASP A 28 14.03 6.40 -7.35
N ALA A 29 12.93 5.66 -7.31
CA ALA A 29 12.91 4.25 -7.65
C ALA A 29 11.59 3.88 -8.32
N ALA A 30 11.57 2.69 -8.92
CA ALA A 30 10.35 2.03 -9.33
C ALA A 30 10.47 0.54 -9.04
N HIS A 31 9.34 -0.11 -8.82
CA HIS A 31 9.30 -1.56 -8.77
C HIS A 31 9.81 -2.17 -10.08
N LYS A 32 10.61 -3.23 -9.93
CA LYS A 32 11.27 -3.94 -11.02
C LYS A 32 10.27 -4.41 -12.08
N TRP A 33 9.13 -4.93 -11.64
CA TRP A 33 8.11 -5.46 -12.53
C TRP A 33 6.76 -4.78 -12.35
N LYS A 34 5.92 -4.83 -13.39
CA LYS A 34 4.56 -4.31 -13.42
C LYS A 34 3.70 -5.01 -14.45
N LEU A 35 2.41 -5.14 -14.14
CA LEU A 35 1.39 -5.42 -15.14
C LEU A 35 1.19 -4.20 -16.04
N PRO A 36 0.75 -4.39 -17.30
CA PRO A 36 0.39 -3.27 -18.13
C PRO A 36 -0.86 -2.56 -17.61
N GLY A 37 -1.01 -1.30 -18.00
CA GLY A 37 -2.31 -0.62 -17.94
C GLY A 37 -3.27 -1.21 -18.98
N ILE A 38 -4.56 -0.90 -18.88
CA ILE A 38 -5.53 -1.23 -19.92
C ILE A 38 -5.60 -0.10 -20.92
N ARG A 39 -5.54 -0.43 -22.21
CA ARG A 39 -5.75 0.46 -23.34
C ARG A 39 -7.21 0.41 -23.81
N ASN A 40 -7.83 1.58 -23.94
CA ASN A 40 -9.13 1.79 -24.59
C ASN A 40 -10.15 0.69 -24.30
N CYS A 41 -10.51 0.52 -23.02
CA CYS A 41 -11.49 -0.49 -22.60
C CYS A 41 -12.71 -0.49 -23.53
N PRO A 42 -13.16 -1.65 -24.04
CA PRO A 42 -14.20 -1.67 -25.06
C PRO A 42 -15.54 -1.15 -24.56
N VAL A 43 -15.78 -1.14 -23.24
CA VAL A 43 -17.00 -0.63 -22.61
C VAL A 43 -16.87 0.85 -22.27
N CYS A 44 -15.96 1.22 -21.36
CA CYS A 44 -15.87 2.59 -20.85
C CYS A 44 -14.89 3.51 -21.62
N LYS A 45 -14.28 2.99 -22.70
CA LYS A 45 -13.32 3.67 -23.61
C LYS A 45 -12.08 4.26 -22.94
N SER A 46 -11.84 3.89 -21.69
CA SER A 46 -10.74 4.43 -20.90
C SER A 46 -9.44 3.68 -21.17
N THR A 47 -8.35 4.43 -21.33
CA THR A 47 -7.00 3.93 -21.08
C THR A 47 -6.62 4.32 -19.65
N TRP A 48 -6.23 3.34 -18.82
CA TRP A 48 -5.98 3.61 -17.41
C TRP A 48 -5.07 2.57 -16.76
N SER A 49 -4.50 2.99 -15.64
CA SER A 49 -3.70 2.18 -14.74
C SER A 49 -3.90 2.71 -13.32
N ALA A 50 -4.14 1.83 -12.38
CA ALA A 50 -4.01 2.05 -10.95
C ALA A 50 -3.57 0.71 -10.36
N GLY A 51 -2.62 0.72 -9.43
CA GLY A 51 -1.94 -0.49 -9.05
C GLY A 51 -1.71 -0.58 -7.56
N PHE A 52 -1.90 -1.79 -7.05
CA PHE A 52 -1.30 -2.24 -5.81
C PHE A 52 0.20 -2.50 -6.02
N ALA A 53 0.97 -2.49 -4.94
CA ALA A 53 2.37 -2.90 -4.94
C ALA A 53 2.54 -4.16 -4.09
N TYR A 54 3.20 -5.18 -4.65
CA TYR A 54 3.58 -6.41 -3.96
C TYR A 54 5.11 -6.57 -3.98
N PRO A 55 5.82 -5.83 -3.11
CA PRO A 55 7.27 -5.75 -3.19
C PRO A 55 8.01 -7.05 -2.86
N CYS A 56 7.34 -7.99 -2.19
CA CYS A 56 7.90 -9.30 -1.87
C CYS A 56 7.67 -10.35 -2.98
N VAL A 57 6.87 -10.03 -4.01
CA VAL A 57 6.57 -10.97 -5.09
C VAL A 57 7.69 -10.97 -6.13
N ASP A 58 8.35 -12.11 -6.28
CA ASP A 58 9.38 -12.33 -7.30
C ASP A 58 8.77 -12.89 -8.59
N LEU A 59 8.85 -12.12 -9.69
CA LEU A 59 8.38 -12.57 -11.00
C LEU A 59 9.45 -13.27 -11.84
N THR A 60 10.68 -13.46 -11.33
CA THR A 60 11.74 -14.19 -12.05
C THR A 60 11.27 -15.52 -12.66
N PRO A 61 10.44 -16.35 -11.99
CA PRO A 61 9.93 -17.60 -12.57
C PRO A 61 9.09 -17.44 -13.85
N VAL A 62 8.48 -16.29 -14.06
CA VAL A 62 7.58 -16.01 -15.21
C VAL A 62 8.09 -14.88 -16.10
N ALA A 63 9.20 -14.21 -15.73
CA ALA A 63 9.74 -13.06 -16.45
C ALA A 63 10.21 -13.39 -17.88
N ALA A 64 10.54 -14.65 -18.18
CA ALA A 64 10.87 -15.10 -19.53
C ALA A 64 9.63 -15.26 -20.44
N LEU A 65 8.42 -15.30 -19.86
CA LEU A 65 7.17 -15.57 -20.58
C LEU A 65 6.48 -14.29 -21.10
N ALA A 66 6.87 -13.12 -20.59
CA ALA A 66 6.35 -11.83 -20.99
C ALA A 66 7.25 -10.68 -20.51
N ASP A 67 7.11 -9.50 -21.13
CA ASP A 67 7.74 -8.28 -20.62
C ASP A 67 6.94 -7.74 -19.43
N PHE A 68 7.52 -7.78 -18.23
CA PHE A 68 6.96 -7.14 -17.04
C PHE A 68 7.74 -5.88 -16.63
N GLU A 69 8.84 -5.52 -17.31
CA GLU A 69 9.69 -4.42 -16.89
C GLU A 69 9.23 -3.09 -17.49
N LYS A 70 8.72 -3.13 -18.73
CA LYS A 70 8.30 -1.92 -19.45
C LYS A 70 6.84 -1.57 -19.17
N ALA A 71 6.63 -0.37 -18.63
CA ALA A 71 5.31 0.22 -18.52
C ALA A 71 4.69 0.44 -19.90
N ARG A 72 3.48 -0.07 -20.10
CA ARG A 72 2.74 0.06 -21.36
C ARG A 72 1.24 -0.20 -21.14
N PRO A 73 0.36 0.38 -21.96
CA PRO A 73 -1.05 0.01 -21.98
C PRO A 73 -1.29 -1.11 -23.00
N GLU A 74 -2.06 -2.13 -22.65
CA GLU A 74 -2.39 -3.28 -23.52
C GLU A 74 -3.91 -3.49 -23.68
N PRO A 75 -4.38 -4.22 -24.71
CA PRO A 75 -5.75 -4.71 -24.74
C PRO A 75 -6.08 -5.50 -23.47
N ILE A 76 -7.34 -5.45 -23.04
CA ILE A 76 -7.71 -6.04 -21.76
C ILE A 76 -7.48 -7.56 -21.71
N GLU A 77 -7.62 -8.25 -22.84
CA GLU A 77 -7.37 -9.69 -22.97
C GLU A 77 -5.90 -10.04 -22.69
N GLU A 78 -4.96 -9.19 -23.12
CA GLU A 78 -3.54 -9.38 -22.83
C GLU A 78 -3.22 -9.08 -21.37
N TYR A 79 -3.83 -8.03 -20.81
CA TYR A 79 -3.75 -7.76 -19.37
C TYR A 79 -4.24 -8.95 -18.54
N GLU A 80 -5.36 -9.56 -18.90
CA GLU A 80 -5.92 -10.74 -18.21
C GLU A 80 -5.01 -11.96 -18.34
N ARG A 81 -4.46 -12.22 -19.52
CA ARG A 81 -3.48 -13.29 -19.74
C ARG A 81 -2.26 -13.13 -18.83
N LEU A 82 -1.74 -11.91 -18.70
CA LEU A 82 -0.61 -11.62 -17.81
C LEU A 82 -0.98 -11.72 -16.33
N CYS A 83 -2.21 -11.38 -15.95
CA CYS A 83 -2.71 -11.60 -14.59
C CYS A 83 -2.67 -13.08 -14.21
N GLU A 84 -3.06 -13.98 -15.12
CA GLU A 84 -3.04 -15.42 -14.86
C GLU A 84 -1.63 -16.00 -14.72
N LEU A 85 -0.62 -15.40 -15.37
CA LEU A 85 0.78 -15.78 -15.17
C LEU A 85 1.30 -15.43 -13.77
N VAL A 86 0.91 -14.26 -13.24
CA VAL A 86 1.42 -13.78 -11.95
C VAL A 86 0.62 -14.29 -10.76
N ARG A 87 -0.68 -14.61 -10.95
CA ARG A 87 -1.61 -15.01 -9.88
C ARG A 87 -1.06 -16.12 -8.95
N PRO A 88 -0.38 -17.18 -9.44
CA PRO A 88 0.17 -18.22 -8.57
C PRO A 88 1.27 -17.75 -7.61
N LEU A 89 1.88 -16.58 -7.86
CA LEU A 89 2.99 -16.03 -7.09
C LEU A 89 2.53 -15.03 -6.02
N LEU A 90 1.25 -14.67 -6.00
CA LEU A 90 0.73 -13.62 -5.13
C LEU A 90 0.41 -14.11 -3.72
N PRO A 91 0.52 -13.22 -2.71
CA PRO A 91 0.01 -13.52 -1.38
C PRO A 91 -1.52 -13.69 -1.39
N PRO A 92 -2.09 -14.45 -0.43
CA PRO A 92 -3.53 -14.57 -0.27
C PRO A 92 -4.21 -13.21 -0.15
N GLY A 93 -5.36 -13.06 -0.81
CA GLY A 93 -6.13 -11.80 -0.80
C GLY A 93 -5.58 -10.69 -1.70
N ALA A 94 -4.47 -10.92 -2.42
CA ALA A 94 -3.96 -9.95 -3.38
C ALA A 94 -4.99 -9.61 -4.47
N LEU A 95 -5.14 -8.31 -4.73
CA LEU A 95 -5.88 -7.76 -5.85
C LEU A 95 -4.93 -7.40 -7.00
N LEU A 96 -5.29 -7.81 -8.21
CA LEU A 96 -4.58 -7.44 -9.44
C LEU A 96 -5.38 -6.36 -10.17
N GLU A 97 -4.87 -5.14 -10.14
CA GLU A 97 -5.37 -4.03 -10.95
C GLU A 97 -4.40 -3.68 -12.09
N PRO A 98 -4.84 -3.02 -13.18
CA PRO A 98 -3.97 -2.60 -14.27
C PRO A 98 -2.82 -1.69 -13.81
N GLY A 99 -1.57 -2.11 -13.99
CA GLY A 99 -0.40 -1.40 -13.47
C GLY A 99 0.06 -1.81 -12.08
N THR A 100 -0.53 -2.85 -11.50
CA THR A 100 0.02 -3.46 -10.27
C THR A 100 1.50 -3.75 -10.45
N THR A 101 2.30 -3.42 -9.42
CA THR A 101 3.75 -3.54 -9.44
C THR A 101 4.25 -4.65 -8.50
N PHE A 102 5.43 -5.20 -8.82
CA PHE A 102 6.00 -6.35 -8.10
C PHE A 102 7.51 -6.25 -7.95
N GLY A 103 8.02 -6.99 -6.96
CA GLY A 103 9.44 -7.13 -6.70
C GLY A 103 10.04 -5.90 -6.03
N PRO A 104 11.36 -5.85 -5.89
CA PRO A 104 12.02 -4.77 -5.15
C PRO A 104 11.89 -3.42 -5.87
N LEU A 105 11.92 -2.34 -5.09
CA LEU A 105 12.21 -1.00 -5.61
C LEU A 105 13.65 -0.96 -6.12
N VAL A 106 13.82 -0.61 -7.39
CA VAL A 106 15.13 -0.45 -8.04
C VAL A 106 15.34 1.02 -8.34
N GLY A 107 16.44 1.59 -7.86
CA GLY A 107 16.69 3.03 -8.07
C GLY A 107 17.78 3.62 -7.19
N ARG A 108 17.58 4.89 -6.83
CA ARG A 108 18.54 5.71 -6.09
C ARG A 108 17.90 6.33 -4.86
N GLY A 109 18.67 6.38 -3.78
CA GLY A 109 18.28 7.06 -2.54
C GLY A 109 19.33 8.10 -2.14
N GLN A 110 18.88 9.22 -1.57
CA GLN A 110 19.75 10.27 -1.05
C GLN A 110 19.09 11.03 0.11
N GLY A 111 19.90 11.74 0.90
CA GLY A 111 19.40 12.58 2.00
C GLY A 111 19.28 11.82 3.33
N ARG A 112 18.72 12.50 4.34
CA ARG A 112 18.53 11.95 5.69
C ARG A 112 17.11 11.41 5.84
N PHE A 113 17.01 10.09 6.03
CA PHE A 113 15.75 9.40 6.25
C PHE A 113 15.37 9.35 7.73
N GLY A 114 14.08 9.22 8.03
CA GLY A 114 13.61 8.78 9.35
C GLY A 114 13.75 7.27 9.51
N GLN A 115 13.21 6.74 10.60
CA GLN A 115 13.06 5.30 10.83
C GLN A 115 11.97 4.69 9.93
N LEU A 116 10.91 5.46 9.68
CA LEU A 116 9.88 5.19 8.67
C LEU A 116 9.99 6.23 7.55
N VAL A 117 9.66 5.83 6.33
CA VAL A 117 9.79 6.67 5.14
C VAL A 117 8.58 6.44 4.23
N SER A 118 7.81 7.49 3.95
CA SER A 118 6.71 7.44 2.98
C SER A 118 6.98 8.44 1.86
N PRO A 119 7.81 8.09 0.86
CA PRO A 119 8.19 9.01 -0.21
C PRO A 119 7.02 9.32 -1.15
N TYR A 120 6.04 8.40 -1.21
CA TYR A 120 4.77 8.56 -1.88
C TYR A 120 3.67 8.00 -0.97
N PRO A 121 2.43 8.51 -1.04
CA PRO A 121 1.32 8.08 -0.16
C PRO A 121 1.03 6.57 -0.19
N TRP A 122 1.40 5.89 -1.27
CA TRP A 122 1.16 4.45 -1.47
C TRP A 122 2.37 3.56 -1.13
N TRP A 123 3.51 4.14 -0.75
CA TRP A 123 4.70 3.41 -0.28
C TRP A 123 4.98 3.72 1.18
N LEU A 124 5.31 2.67 1.93
CA LEU A 124 5.84 2.80 3.28
C LEU A 124 7.08 1.91 3.37
N LEU A 125 8.21 2.54 3.63
CA LEU A 125 9.47 1.89 3.86
C LEU A 125 9.84 2.05 5.33
N ALA A 126 10.61 1.11 5.84
CA ALA A 126 11.21 1.16 7.16
C ALA A 126 12.70 0.89 7.04
N ARG A 127 13.49 1.51 7.91
CA ARG A 127 14.85 1.02 8.12
C ARG A 127 14.80 -0.38 8.73
N ARG A 128 15.77 -1.24 8.39
CA ARG A 128 15.82 -2.61 8.93
C ARG A 128 15.72 -2.64 10.46
N GLU A 129 16.47 -1.79 11.16
CA GLU A 129 16.46 -1.75 12.62
C GLU A 129 15.11 -1.32 13.21
N ALA A 130 14.38 -0.45 12.53
CA ALA A 130 13.05 -0.02 12.94
C ALA A 130 12.04 -1.16 12.75
N LEU A 131 12.07 -1.83 11.59
CA LEU A 131 11.17 -2.94 11.32
C LEU A 131 11.34 -4.08 12.33
N VAL A 132 12.58 -4.44 12.68
CA VAL A 132 12.86 -5.47 13.68
C VAL A 132 12.23 -5.12 15.03
N LYS A 133 12.33 -3.85 15.48
CA LYS A 133 11.71 -3.40 16.73
C LYS A 133 10.19 -3.47 16.66
N ILE A 134 9.59 -3.03 15.55
CA ILE A 134 8.13 -3.06 15.36
C ILE A 134 7.61 -4.50 15.34
N GLN A 135 8.30 -5.42 14.67
CA GLN A 135 7.92 -6.84 14.64
C GLN A 135 8.02 -7.49 16.02
N ALA A 136 8.99 -7.08 16.85
CA ALA A 136 9.11 -7.55 18.23
C ALA A 136 7.93 -7.16 19.13
N GLU A 137 7.14 -6.14 18.78
CA GLU A 137 5.91 -5.75 19.49
C GLU A 137 4.72 -6.69 19.23
N GLY A 138 4.89 -7.73 18.41
CA GLY A 138 3.83 -8.71 18.11
C GLY A 138 2.71 -8.15 17.23
N LEU A 139 3.04 -7.17 16.39
CA LEU A 139 2.14 -6.67 15.35
C LEU A 139 1.99 -7.69 14.22
N ARG A 140 0.82 -7.72 13.60
CA ARG A 140 0.44 -8.75 12.64
C ARG A 140 0.50 -8.21 11.21
N GLY A 141 0.88 -9.09 10.28
CA GLY A 141 0.93 -8.77 8.84
C GLY A 141 2.06 -7.84 8.42
N LEU A 142 3.13 -7.73 9.22
CA LEU A 142 4.27 -6.86 8.91
C LEU A 142 5.42 -7.65 8.31
N GLU A 143 5.53 -7.58 7.00
CA GLU A 143 6.63 -8.13 6.22
C GLU A 143 7.40 -7.00 5.52
N GLY A 144 8.73 -7.04 5.62
CA GLY A 144 9.61 -6.09 4.96
C GLY A 144 10.36 -6.74 3.82
N CYS A 145 10.20 -6.18 2.63
CA CYS A 145 10.77 -6.65 1.39
C CYS A 145 12.05 -5.87 1.09
N HIS A 146 13.09 -6.57 0.63
CA HIS A 146 14.35 -5.96 0.24
C HIS A 146 14.14 -4.93 -0.88
N THR A 147 14.94 -3.86 -0.88
CA THR A 147 14.99 -2.89 -1.98
C THR A 147 16.36 -2.90 -2.63
N GLU A 148 16.41 -2.69 -3.94
CA GLU A 148 17.67 -2.52 -4.69
C GLU A 148 18.02 -1.03 -4.85
N VAL A 149 17.65 -0.20 -3.86
CA VAL A 149 17.92 1.23 -3.85
C VAL A 149 19.39 1.47 -3.53
N ARG A 150 20.09 2.15 -4.44
CA ARG A 150 21.51 2.47 -4.28
C ARG A 150 21.68 3.87 -3.71
N PHE A 151 22.53 4.00 -2.70
CA PHE A 151 22.84 5.28 -2.09
C PHE A 151 24.27 5.70 -2.42
N ARG A 152 24.48 7.02 -2.60
CA ARG A 152 25.82 7.59 -2.82
C ARG A 152 26.57 7.87 -1.51
N GLN A 153 25.87 7.92 -0.38
CA GLN A 153 26.43 8.34 0.90
C GLN A 153 27.05 7.14 1.63
N ARG A 154 28.13 7.38 2.39
CA ARG A 154 28.67 6.38 3.33
C ARG A 154 27.66 6.14 4.46
N ASN A 155 27.58 4.90 4.96
CA ASN A 155 26.66 4.50 6.04
C ASN A 155 25.18 4.75 5.72
N SER A 156 24.76 4.48 4.49
CA SER A 156 23.36 4.61 4.11
C SER A 156 22.49 3.55 4.80
N PRO A 157 21.25 3.90 5.21
CA PRO A 157 20.37 2.96 5.86
C PRO A 157 19.96 1.86 4.88
N GLU A 158 19.72 0.67 5.40
CA GLU A 158 19.03 -0.36 4.65
C GLU A 158 17.52 -0.10 4.75
N LEU A 159 16.91 0.26 3.62
CA LEU A 159 15.47 0.49 3.53
C LEU A 159 14.78 -0.78 3.00
N LEU A 160 13.74 -1.19 3.73
CA LEU A 160 12.84 -2.29 3.37
C LEU A 160 11.47 -1.68 3.07
N GLU A 161 10.85 -2.08 1.96
CA GLU A 161 9.47 -1.69 1.68
C GLU A 161 8.51 -2.65 2.38
N LEU A 162 7.47 -2.12 3.04
CA LEU A 162 6.49 -2.96 3.71
C LEU A 162 5.52 -3.58 2.69
N GLN A 163 5.29 -4.89 2.80
CA GLN A 163 4.24 -5.57 2.06
C GLN A 163 2.89 -5.20 2.68
N ILE A 164 2.13 -4.33 2.00
CA ILE A 164 0.84 -3.84 2.47
C ILE A 164 -0.27 -4.46 1.63
N LEU A 165 -1.02 -5.38 2.23
CA LEU A 165 -2.10 -6.10 1.57
C LEU A 165 -3.38 -5.24 1.48
N PRO A 166 -4.18 -5.41 0.42
CA PRO A 166 -5.48 -4.79 0.31
C PRO A 166 -6.44 -5.39 1.35
N MET A 167 -7.04 -4.52 2.17
CA MET A 167 -8.01 -4.87 3.19
C MET A 167 -8.86 -3.66 3.52
N GLY A 168 -10.14 -3.90 3.79
CA GLY A 168 -11.04 -2.84 4.20
C GLY A 168 -11.43 -1.91 3.05
N ARG A 169 -12.50 -1.16 3.28
CA ARG A 169 -13.10 -0.25 2.29
C ARG A 169 -13.55 1.04 2.95
N LEU A 170 -13.77 2.07 2.15
CA LEU A 170 -14.49 3.24 2.62
C LEU A 170 -15.97 2.91 2.82
N HIS A 171 -16.55 3.52 3.86
CA HIS A 171 -17.97 3.41 4.16
C HIS A 171 -18.78 4.26 3.17
N ARG A 172 -19.91 3.73 2.68
CA ARG A 172 -20.77 4.39 1.68
C ARG A 172 -21.16 5.83 2.00
N ASP A 173 -21.24 6.18 3.28
CA ASP A 173 -21.62 7.52 3.74
C ASP A 173 -20.60 8.61 3.34
N CYS A 174 -19.33 8.27 3.11
CA CYS A 174 -18.34 9.20 2.55
C CYS A 174 -18.21 9.07 1.02
N LEU A 175 -19.06 8.28 0.37
CA LEU A 175 -19.10 8.06 -1.08
C LEU A 175 -20.46 8.46 -1.69
N PRO A 176 -20.90 9.73 -1.57
CA PRO A 176 -22.25 10.16 -1.96
C PRO A 176 -22.55 10.02 -3.45
N HIS A 177 -21.52 9.93 -4.29
CA HIS A 177 -21.64 9.78 -5.74
C HIS A 177 -21.01 8.49 -6.25
N HIS A 178 -21.04 7.42 -5.45
CA HIS A 178 -20.49 6.13 -5.84
C HIS A 178 -21.14 5.64 -7.15
N GLN A 179 -20.35 5.62 -8.22
CA GLN A 179 -20.71 5.00 -9.48
C GLN A 179 -20.18 3.56 -9.49
N PRO A 180 -20.97 2.58 -9.95
CA PRO A 180 -20.46 1.23 -10.10
C PRO A 180 -19.25 1.24 -11.03
N PRO A 181 -18.22 0.43 -10.74
CA PRO A 181 -17.06 0.32 -11.61
C PRO A 181 -17.46 -0.17 -13.00
N CYS A 182 -16.60 0.10 -14.00
CA CYS A 182 -16.80 -0.44 -15.35
C CYS A 182 -16.93 -1.97 -15.31
N SER A 183 -18.01 -2.51 -15.90
CA SER A 183 -18.27 -3.96 -15.90
C SER A 183 -17.22 -4.80 -16.62
N ARG A 184 -16.41 -4.19 -17.51
CA ARG A 184 -15.36 -4.91 -18.24
C ARG A 184 -13.98 -4.79 -17.62
N CYS A 185 -13.59 -3.59 -17.20
CA CYS A 185 -12.23 -3.35 -16.72
C CYS A 185 -12.14 -3.05 -15.22
N GLY A 186 -13.25 -2.98 -14.49
CA GLY A 186 -13.23 -2.67 -13.06
C GLY A 186 -12.93 -1.20 -12.72
N ARG A 187 -12.62 -0.33 -13.69
CA ARG A 187 -12.28 1.07 -13.43
C ARG A 187 -13.42 1.79 -12.70
N GLY A 188 -13.17 2.18 -11.44
CA GLY A 188 -13.98 3.14 -10.70
C GLY A 188 -13.73 4.57 -11.19
N ARG A 189 -14.76 5.43 -11.09
CA ARG A 189 -14.66 6.87 -11.38
C ARG A 189 -14.82 7.75 -10.15
N THR A 190 -15.06 7.14 -8.99
CA THR A 190 -15.21 7.83 -7.72
C THR A 190 -13.84 8.37 -7.30
N PRO A 191 -13.66 9.70 -7.19
CA PRO A 191 -12.43 10.26 -6.65
C PRO A 191 -12.31 9.92 -5.17
N LEU A 192 -11.09 9.97 -4.64
CA LEU A 192 -10.87 9.85 -3.20
C LEU A 192 -11.59 11.01 -2.48
N PRO A 193 -12.46 10.73 -1.50
CA PRO A 193 -13.11 11.79 -0.71
C PRO A 193 -12.09 12.54 0.15
N ASP A 194 -12.34 13.83 0.39
CA ASP A 194 -11.52 14.62 1.33
C ASP A 194 -11.65 14.10 2.78
N ASP A 195 -12.88 13.77 3.17
CA ASP A 195 -13.20 13.20 4.48
C ASP A 195 -13.38 11.68 4.41
N LEU A 196 -12.33 10.96 4.79
CA LEU A 196 -12.33 9.50 4.77
C LEU A 196 -13.08 8.92 5.98
N LEU A 197 -13.92 7.92 5.72
CA LEU A 197 -14.61 7.13 6.75
C LEU A 197 -14.44 5.66 6.42
N VAL A 198 -13.74 4.89 7.25
CA VAL A 198 -13.50 3.47 6.98
C VAL A 198 -14.67 2.60 7.44
N ASP A 199 -15.01 1.57 6.67
CA ASP A 199 -16.00 0.59 7.06
C ASP A 199 -15.39 -0.50 7.94
N ALA A 200 -15.62 -0.41 9.25
CA ALA A 200 -15.07 -1.33 10.24
C ALA A 200 -15.60 -2.78 10.09
N THR A 201 -16.67 -3.04 9.33
CA THR A 201 -17.11 -4.42 9.05
C THR A 201 -16.28 -5.12 7.98
N THR A 202 -15.53 -4.36 7.19
CA THR A 202 -14.71 -4.89 6.09
C THR A 202 -13.26 -5.20 6.50
N ILE A 203 -12.87 -4.86 7.73
CA ILE A 203 -11.49 -4.99 8.21
C ILE A 203 -11.33 -6.32 8.96
N GLN A 204 -10.45 -7.19 8.46
CA GLN A 204 -10.02 -8.38 9.17
C GLN A 204 -9.05 -8.02 10.32
N ARG A 205 -9.11 -8.78 11.43
CA ARG A 205 -8.41 -8.45 12.69
C ARG A 205 -6.98 -8.97 12.79
N ASP A 206 -6.46 -9.50 11.70
CA ASP A 206 -5.14 -10.13 11.58
C ASP A 206 -4.11 -9.24 10.89
N LEU A 207 -4.47 -8.01 10.51
CA LEU A 207 -3.55 -7.02 9.97
C LEU A 207 -3.54 -5.76 10.85
N ASP A 208 -2.35 -5.30 11.21
CA ASP A 208 -2.17 -4.00 11.90
C ASP A 208 -1.80 -2.86 10.93
N LEU A 209 -1.46 -3.19 9.67
CA LEU A 209 -1.15 -2.28 8.58
C LEU A 209 -1.72 -2.86 7.28
N PHE A 210 -2.47 -2.06 6.54
CA PHE A 210 -3.13 -2.45 5.30
C PHE A 210 -3.41 -1.24 4.42
N ARG A 211 -3.96 -1.47 3.22
CA ARG A 211 -4.44 -0.40 2.33
C ARG A 211 -5.85 -0.71 1.86
N LEU A 212 -6.62 0.33 1.56
CA LEU A 212 -8.02 0.14 1.19
C LEU A 212 -8.16 -0.53 -0.18
N GLU A 213 -9.10 -1.48 -0.30
CA GLU A 213 -9.37 -2.21 -1.54
C GLU A 213 -9.92 -1.30 -2.64
N ASP A 214 -10.70 -0.29 -2.27
CA ASP A 214 -11.36 0.66 -3.17
C ASP A 214 -10.52 1.91 -3.46
N PHE A 215 -9.45 2.15 -2.67
CA PHE A 215 -8.52 3.26 -2.83
C PHE A 215 -7.10 2.83 -2.47
N SER A 216 -6.41 2.21 -3.43
CA SER A 216 -5.08 1.60 -3.24
C SER A 216 -3.97 2.55 -2.74
N THR A 217 -4.18 3.87 -2.86
CA THR A 217 -3.26 4.91 -2.36
C THR A 217 -3.43 5.23 -0.88
N VAL A 218 -4.46 4.71 -0.21
CA VAL A 218 -4.71 4.99 1.21
C VAL A 218 -4.16 3.84 2.05
N ILE A 219 -3.05 4.10 2.75
CA ILE A 219 -2.51 3.21 3.77
C ILE A 219 -3.19 3.50 5.11
N VAL A 220 -3.65 2.45 5.77
CA VAL A 220 -4.33 2.49 7.07
C VAL A 220 -3.58 1.59 8.05
N CYS A 221 -3.42 2.05 9.28
CA CYS A 221 -2.91 1.24 10.38
C CYS A 221 -3.86 1.26 11.57
N THR A 222 -3.72 0.26 12.44
CA THR A 222 -4.46 0.16 13.70
C THR A 222 -3.80 1.01 14.78
N GLU A 223 -4.56 1.30 15.84
CA GLU A 223 -4.04 1.88 17.07
C GLU A 223 -2.82 1.15 17.64
N ARG A 224 -2.81 -0.19 17.53
CA ARG A 224 -1.66 -0.99 18.00
C ARG A 224 -0.38 -0.63 17.25
N PHE A 225 -0.46 -0.45 15.92
CA PHE A 225 0.68 -0.04 15.10
C PHE A 225 1.14 1.38 15.43
N ALA A 226 0.21 2.33 15.47
CA ALA A 226 0.52 3.73 15.78
C ALA A 226 1.16 3.87 17.18
N ASP A 227 0.56 3.23 18.20
CA ASP A 227 1.08 3.26 19.57
C ASP A 227 2.46 2.59 19.67
N ALA A 228 2.70 1.50 18.95
CA ALA A 228 4.01 0.85 18.90
C ALA A 228 5.08 1.78 18.31
N CYS A 229 4.77 2.42 17.17
CA CYS A 229 5.69 3.39 16.56
C CYS A 229 5.99 4.56 17.50
N GLN A 230 4.96 5.08 18.19
CA GLN A 230 5.13 6.16 19.16
C GLN A 230 5.98 5.74 20.37
N ARG A 231 5.71 4.57 20.98
CA ARG A 231 6.49 4.04 22.11
C ARG A 231 7.95 3.81 21.76
N LEU A 232 8.21 3.30 20.55
CA LEU A 232 9.56 3.04 20.04
C LEU A 232 10.28 4.32 19.56
N GLY A 233 9.60 5.47 19.55
CA GLY A 233 10.16 6.74 19.10
C GLY A 233 10.53 6.75 17.62
N LEU A 234 9.75 6.07 16.77
CA LEU A 234 10.00 6.00 15.33
C LEU A 234 9.52 7.29 14.66
N ASP A 235 10.40 7.94 13.91
CA ASP A 235 10.16 9.19 13.20
C ASP A 235 9.97 8.99 11.68
N GLY A 236 9.56 10.07 11.01
CA GLY A 236 9.46 10.17 9.55
C GLY A 236 8.07 9.99 8.95
N VAL A 237 7.10 9.57 9.76
CA VAL A 237 5.69 9.57 9.39
C VAL A 237 4.82 10.14 10.51
N ALA A 238 3.67 10.67 10.13
CA ALA A 238 2.62 11.14 11.03
C ALA A 238 1.39 10.23 10.91
N PHE A 239 0.74 9.98 12.04
CA PHE A 239 -0.50 9.21 12.12
C PHE A 239 -1.68 10.16 12.27
N LYS A 240 -2.57 10.18 11.27
CA LYS A 240 -3.79 11.00 11.31
C LYS A 240 -4.99 10.13 11.68
N PRO A 241 -5.77 10.49 12.71
CA PRO A 241 -6.95 9.71 13.09
C PRO A 241 -7.92 9.54 11.91
N LEU A 242 -8.33 8.30 11.68
CA LEU A 242 -9.29 7.92 10.64
C LEU A 242 -10.59 7.46 11.31
N PRO A 243 -11.71 8.18 11.15
CA PRO A 243 -12.97 7.74 11.73
C PRO A 243 -13.43 6.42 11.09
N SER A 244 -14.13 5.62 11.89
CA SER A 244 -14.67 4.33 11.43
C SER A 244 -16.15 4.19 11.78
N LYS A 245 -16.89 3.54 10.87
CA LYS A 245 -18.31 3.22 11.05
C LYS A 245 -18.53 1.77 10.62
N LYS A 246 -19.47 1.10 11.27
CA LYS A 246 -19.92 -0.23 10.82
C LYS A 246 -21.06 -0.05 9.84
N SER A 247 -20.97 -0.68 8.67
CA SER A 247 -22.16 -0.89 7.84
C SER A 247 -23.23 -1.66 8.62
N ARG A 248 -24.48 -1.29 8.40
CA ARG A 248 -25.66 -1.98 8.96
C ARG A 248 -26.01 -3.19 8.11
#